data_AF-X1DPM2-F1
#
_entry.id   AF-X1DPM2-F1
#
_cell.length_a   1.000
_cell.length_b   1.000
_cell.length_c   1.000
_cell.angle_alpha   90.00
_cell.angle_beta   90.00
_cell.angle_gamma   90.00
#
_symmetry.space_group_name_H-M   'P 1'
#
loop_
_entity.id
_entity.type
_entity.pdbx_description
1 polymer ?
#
loop_
_entity_poly.entity_id
_entity_poly.type
_entity_poly.pdbx_seq_one_letter_code
_entity_poly.pdbx_strand_id
1 'polypeptide(L)' 'NISYKVSGERNLSVRLKNGSSTNVFNGTFTLIILLSDGSVARTTTILLEGFEPGEIYEESFSLVAGEAEFKLEVTESIN' A
#
# COMPACT_ATOMS: atom_id res chain seq x y z
N ASN A 1 -9.19 8.95 0.32
CA ASN A 1 -8.43 9.07 -0.93
C ASN A 1 -7.36 10.13 -0.75
N ILE A 2 -6.14 9.82 -1.21
CA ILE A 2 -5.05 10.78 -1.28
C ILE A 2 -4.75 10.95 -2.77
N SER A 3 -4.79 12.21 -3.22
CA SER A 3 -4.52 12.60 -4.60
C SER A 3 -3.11 13.18 -4.74
N TYR A 4 -2.44 12.88 -5.83
CA TYR A 4 -1.13 13.40 -6.20
C TYR A 4 -1.08 13.66 -7.71
N LYS A 5 -0.03 14.32 -8.18
CA LYS A 5 0.21 14.50 -9.62
C LYS A 5 1.65 14.17 -9.93
N VAL A 6 1.87 13.15 -10.74
CA VAL A 6 3.21 12.73 -11.14
C VAL A 6 3.59 13.40 -12.46
N SER A 7 4.58 14.29 -12.42
CA SER A 7 5.28 14.79 -13.59
C SER A 7 6.69 14.17 -13.66
N GLY A 8 6.83 13.12 -14.47
CA GLY A 8 8.08 12.34 -14.61
C GLY A 8 8.07 11.04 -13.80
N GLU A 9 9.24 10.45 -13.56
CA GLU A 9 9.38 9.28 -12.69
C GLU A 9 9.52 9.77 -11.23
N ARG A 10 8.72 9.20 -10.34
CA ARG A 10 8.78 9.45 -8.88
C ARG A 10 8.74 8.12 -8.15
N ASN A 11 9.16 8.10 -6.89
CA ASN A 11 9.00 6.91 -6.05
C ASN A 11 8.01 7.22 -4.92
N LEU A 12 7.05 6.32 -4.72
CA LEU A 12 6.17 6.28 -3.57
C LEU A 12 6.75 5.29 -2.56
N SER A 13 7.20 5.79 -1.42
CA SER A 13 7.62 4.94 -0.31
C SER A 13 6.43 4.69 0.62
N VAL A 14 6.14 3.41 0.86
CA VAL A 14 5.10 2.94 1.79
C VAL A 14 5.79 2.31 2.99
N ARG A 15 5.37 2.73 4.18
CA ARG A 15 5.84 2.21 5.45
C ARG A 15 4.65 1.74 6.27
N LEU A 16 4.60 0.44 6.55
CA LEU A 16 3.60 -0.19 7.40
C LEU A 16 4.25 -0.56 8.72
N LYS A 17 3.55 -0.29 9.81
CA LYS A 17 3.99 -0.68 11.14
C LYS A 17 2.86 -1.45 11.79
N ASN A 18 3.15 -2.61 12.35
CA ASN A 18 2.22 -3.21 13.29
C ASN A 18 2.19 -2.33 14.54
N GLY A 19 1.13 -1.53 14.67
CA GLY A 19 0.92 -0.63 15.81
C GLY A 19 0.51 -1.35 17.09
N SER A 20 0.23 -2.65 17.01
CA SER A 20 -0.07 -3.49 18.16
C SER A 20 1.15 -3.66 19.06
N SER A 21 0.90 -3.87 20.35
CA SER A 21 1.93 -4.22 21.34
C SER A 21 1.95 -5.71 21.68
N THR A 22 0.92 -6.48 21.27
CA THR A 22 0.74 -7.88 21.68
C THR A 22 0.23 -8.80 20.58
N ASN A 23 -0.49 -8.26 19.59
CA ASN A 23 -1.14 -9.06 18.56
C ASN A 23 -0.32 -9.09 17.27
N VAL A 24 -0.11 -10.31 16.78
CA VAL A 24 0.38 -10.59 15.43
C VAL A 24 -0.73 -10.29 14.43
N PHE A 25 -0.39 -9.61 13.35
CA PHE A 25 -1.31 -9.40 12.24
C PHE A 25 -1.06 -10.44 11.15
N ASN A 26 -2.13 -11.06 10.67
CA ASN A 26 -2.12 -11.90 9.47
C ASN A 26 -3.11 -11.32 8.48
N GLY A 27 -2.65 -10.95 7.30
CA GLY A 27 -3.54 -10.40 6.31
C GLY A 27 -2.84 -9.88 5.08
N THR A 28 -3.63 -9.19 4.27
CA THR A 28 -3.20 -8.71 2.98
C THR A 28 -3.38 -7.21 2.90
N PHE A 29 -2.33 -6.53 2.46
CA PHE A 29 -2.34 -5.12 2.15
C PHE A 29 -2.34 -4.95 0.63
N THR A 30 -3.38 -4.29 0.11
CA THR A 30 -3.54 -4.06 -1.33
C THR A 30 -3.46 -2.57 -1.61
N LEU A 31 -2.42 -2.18 -2.36
CA LEU A 31 -2.24 -0.83 -2.87
C LEU A 31 -2.78 -0.78 -4.30
N ILE A 32 -3.79 0.05 -4.53
CA ILE A 32 -4.38 0.29 -5.83
C ILE A 32 -4.01 1.69 -6.27
N ILE A 33 -3.33 1.81 -7.41
CA ILE A 33 -2.99 3.08 -8.02
C ILE A 33 -3.98 3.35 -9.16
N LEU A 34 -4.51 4.55 -9.20
CA LEU A 34 -5.51 4.98 -10.17
C LEU A 34 -4.96 6.07 -11.09
N LEU A 35 -5.49 6.10 -12.31
CA LEU A 35 -5.35 7.22 -13.23
C LEU A 35 -6.28 8.37 -12.83
N SER A 36 -6.11 9.54 -13.46
CA SER A 36 -6.93 10.73 -13.18
C SER A 36 -8.43 10.59 -13.50
N ASP A 37 -8.81 9.58 -14.29
CA ASP A 37 -10.22 9.28 -14.59
C ASP A 37 -10.84 8.28 -13.60
N GLY A 38 -10.08 7.87 -12.57
CA GLY A 38 -10.51 6.91 -11.55
C GLY A 38 -10.36 5.45 -11.95
N SER A 39 -9.89 5.15 -13.17
CA SER A 39 -9.60 3.77 -13.59
C SER A 39 -8.35 3.22 -12.91
N VAL A 40 -8.28 1.90 -12.75
CA VAL A 40 -7.14 1.23 -12.12
C VAL A 40 -5.95 1.21 -13.08
N ALA A 41 -4.83 1.80 -12.67
CA ALA A 41 -3.56 1.74 -13.37
C ALA A 41 -2.78 0.48 -13.00
N ARG A 42 -2.67 0.22 -11.68
CA ARG A 42 -1.91 -0.92 -11.13
C ARG A 42 -2.48 -1.33 -9.78
N THR A 43 -2.36 -2.61 -9.48
CA THR A 43 -2.62 -3.17 -8.15
C THR A 43 -1.39 -3.92 -7.67
N THR A 44 -0.93 -3.61 -6.45
CA THR A 44 0.12 -4.35 -5.75
C THR A 44 -0.46 -4.97 -4.48
N THR A 45 -0.19 -6.25 -4.27
CA THR A 45 -0.66 -7.00 -3.12
C THR A 45 0.54 -7.46 -2.30
N ILE A 46 0.55 -7.12 -1.02
CA ILE A 46 1.57 -7.51 -0.04
C ILE A 46 0.91 -8.43 0.98
N LEU A 47 1.46 -9.62 1.13
CA LEU A 47 1.05 -10.56 2.17
C LEU A 47 1.86 -10.29 3.44
N LEU A 48 1.16 -10.07 4.54
CA LEU A 48 1.72 -9.83 5.87
C LEU A 48 1.34 -11.03 6.75
N GLU A 49 2.07 -12.14 6.60
CA GLU A 49 1.93 -13.31 7.46
C GLU A 49 2.87 -13.19 8.66
N GLY A 50 2.33 -13.36 9.86
CA GLY A 50 3.12 -13.31 11.08
C GLY A 50 3.68 -11.92 11.37
N PHE A 51 3.01 -10.84 10.96
CA PHE A 51 3.54 -9.48 11.13
C PHE A 51 3.48 -9.08 12.61
N GLU A 52 4.62 -9.12 13.29
CA GLU A 52 4.74 -9.08 14.76
C GLU A 52 4.53 -7.66 15.33
N PRO A 53 4.12 -7.51 16.61
CA PRO A 53 4.05 -6.22 17.29
C PRO A 53 5.31 -5.36 17.13
N GLY A 54 5.14 -4.14 16.63
CA GLY A 54 6.24 -3.20 16.43
C GLY A 54 7.08 -3.43 15.16
N GLU A 55 6.85 -4.52 14.42
CA GLU A 55 7.51 -4.78 13.15
C GLU A 55 7.15 -3.70 12.11
N ILE A 56 8.10 -3.45 11.20
CA ILE A 56 7.99 -2.43 10.17
C ILE A 56 8.27 -3.07 8.82
N TYR A 57 7.32 -2.92 7.90
CA TYR A 57 7.46 -3.28 6.50
C TYR A 57 7.61 -2.00 5.67
N GLU A 58 8.62 -1.95 4.81
CA GLU A 58 8.89 -0.82 3.94
C GLU A 58 9.04 -1.30 2.50
N GLU A 59 8.33 -0.65 1.58
CA GLU A 59 8.45 -0.90 0.15
C GLU A 59 8.38 0.41 -0.62
N SER A 60 9.03 0.47 -1.77
CA SER A 60 8.98 1.63 -2.66
C SER A 60 8.51 1.22 -4.04
N PHE A 61 7.57 2.00 -4.57
CA PHE A 61 6.99 1.81 -5.88
C PHE A 61 7.35 2.95 -6.79
N SER A 62 7.83 2.63 -8.00
CA SER A 62 7.96 3.64 -9.04
C SER A 62 6.57 4.06 -9.50
N LEU A 63 6.38 5.37 -9.52
CA LEU A 63 5.24 6.06 -10.08
C LEU A 63 5.58 6.57 -11.48
N VAL A 64 4.63 6.42 -12.39
CA VAL A 64 4.76 6.83 -13.78
C VAL A 64 3.82 7.98 -14.11
N ALA A 65 4.10 8.67 -15.21
CA ALA A 65 3.27 9.76 -15.69
C ALA A 65 1.83 9.27 -15.96
N GLY A 66 0.85 10.01 -15.44
CA GLY A 66 -0.59 9.70 -15.58
C GLY A 66 -1.21 9.08 -14.32
N GLU A 67 -0.43 8.48 -13.43
CA GLU A 67 -0.90 8.06 -12.11
C GLU A 67 -1.20 9.29 -11.24
N ALA A 68 -2.32 9.25 -10.53
CA ALA A 68 -2.85 10.44 -9.86
C ALA A 68 -3.48 10.15 -8.48
N GLU A 69 -3.94 8.94 -8.21
CA GLU A 69 -4.55 8.61 -6.92
C GLU A 69 -4.10 7.26 -6.42
N PHE A 70 -4.22 7.06 -5.11
CA PHE A 70 -4.07 5.75 -4.50
C PHE A 70 -5.24 5.43 -3.57
N LYS A 71 -5.63 4.17 -3.62
CA LYS A 71 -6.57 3.55 -2.70
C LYS A 71 -5.84 2.42 -1.98
N LEU A 72 -6.10 2.34 -0.68
CA LEU A 72 -5.56 1.29 0.14
C LEU A 72 -6.66 0.41 0.71
N GLU A 73 -6.46 -0.88 0.60
CA GLU A 73 -7.34 -1.90 1.16
C GLU A 73 -6.52 -2.83 2.04
N VAL A 74 -7.01 -3.05 3.27
CA VAL A 74 -6.41 -3.98 4.21
C VAL A 74 -7.46 -5.04 4.51
N THR A 75 -7.10 -6.29 4.31
CA THR A 75 -7.95 -7.44 4.65
C THR A 75 -7.24 -8.27 5.69
N GLU A 76 -7.82 -8.38 6.86
CA GLU A 76 -7.32 -9.30 7.89
C GLU A 76 -7.74 -10.72 7.54
N SER A 77 -6.79 -11.65 7.56
CA SER A 77 -7.07 -13.08 7.46
C SER A 77 -7.43 -13.59 8.83
N ILE A 78 -8.72 -13.85 9.05
CA ILE A 78 -9.17 -14.49 10.29
C ILE A 78 -8.83 -15.98 10.17
N ASN A 79 -7.88 -16.44 10.98
CA ASN A 79 -7.69 -17.87 11.25
C ASN A 79 -8.68 -18.33 12.32
#